data_AF-A0A2U3THJ4-F1
#
_entry.id   AF-A0A2U3THJ4-F1
#
_cell.length_a   1.000
_cell.length_b   1.000
_cell.length_c   1.000
_cell.angle_alpha   90.00
_cell.angle_beta   90.00
_cell.angle_gamma   90.00
#
_symmetry.space_group_name_H-M   'P 1'
#
loop_
_entity.id
_entity.type
_entity.pdbx_description
1 polymer ?
#
loop_
_entity_poly.entity_id
_entity_poly.type
_entity_poly.pdbx_seq_one_letter_code
_entity_poly.pdbx_strand_id
1 'polypeptide(L)'
;MSASHPPKKPAHDWHRADIVAALHKEGWSLRELSRQSALSAGTLKAALDRPWPKAERIIATAIGVAPESIWPSRYKRRHFKPVLSRISERTEETHQLGAPESGLSTTVDDVCRPKSPKTTPIAFPGKEPLPCQRA
;
A
#
# COMPACT_ATOMS: atom_id res chain seq x y z
N MET A 1 -35.63 13.26 -16.96
CA MET A 1 -35.53 12.56 -15.66
C MET A 1 -34.05 12.41 -15.33
N SER A 2 -33.49 13.34 -14.57
CA SER A 2 -32.06 13.40 -14.31
C SER A 2 -31.74 12.72 -12.99
N ALA A 3 -31.08 11.56 -13.05
CA ALA A 3 -30.60 10.85 -11.87
C ALA A 3 -29.36 11.55 -11.29
N SER A 4 -29.56 12.42 -10.29
CA SER A 4 -28.47 12.98 -9.48
C SER A 4 -27.87 11.87 -8.63
N HIS A 5 -26.79 11.25 -9.10
CA HIS A 5 -25.97 10.41 -8.23
C HIS A 5 -25.15 11.35 -7.34
N PRO A 6 -25.41 11.42 -6.02
CA PRO A 6 -24.57 12.21 -5.13
C PRO A 6 -23.14 11.65 -5.18
N PRO A 7 -22.09 12.49 -5.20
CA PRO A 7 -20.73 12.01 -5.17
C PRO A 7 -20.56 11.15 -3.91
N LYS A 8 -20.35 9.83 -4.10
CA LYS A 8 -20.10 8.89 -3.02
C LYS A 8 -18.82 9.34 -2.31
N LYS A 9 -18.98 10.01 -1.17
CA LYS A 9 -17.88 10.37 -0.27
C LYS A 9 -17.06 9.08 -0.06
N PRO A 10 -15.74 9.08 -0.28
CA PRO A 10 -14.95 7.89 -0.03
C PRO A 10 -15.19 7.50 1.42
N ALA A 11 -15.62 6.25 1.65
CA ALA A 11 -15.79 5.71 2.99
C ALA A 11 -14.52 6.04 3.79
N HIS A 12 -14.68 6.85 4.83
CA HIS A 12 -13.57 7.33 5.63
C HIS A 12 -13.07 6.17 6.49
N ASP A 13 -11.76 6.10 6.69
CA ASP A 13 -11.18 5.13 7.61
C ASP A 13 -11.69 5.42 9.04
N TRP A 14 -11.77 4.39 9.88
CA TRP A 14 -12.17 4.58 11.28
C TRP A 14 -11.22 5.52 12.00
N HIS A 15 -11.76 6.29 12.95
CA HIS A 15 -10.92 7.13 13.79
C HIS A 15 -10.14 6.25 14.78
N ARG A 16 -8.93 6.69 15.16
CA ARG A 16 -8.05 5.96 16.10
C ARG A 16 -8.77 5.62 17.42
N ALA A 17 -9.62 6.53 17.88
CA ALA A 17 -10.36 6.38 19.13
C ALA A 17 -11.44 5.30 19.03
N ASP A 18 -12.11 5.19 17.87
CA ASP A 18 -13.15 4.19 17.64
C ASP A 18 -12.54 2.79 17.59
N ILE A 19 -11.35 2.64 17.01
CA ILE A 19 -10.61 1.37 16.98
C ILE A 19 -10.22 0.95 18.41
N VAL A 20 -9.70 1.88 19.22
CA VAL A 20 -9.35 1.60 20.62
C VAL A 20 -10.59 1.29 21.44
N ALA A 21 -11.70 2.02 21.23
CA ALA A 21 -12.97 1.75 21.90
C ALA A 21 -13.54 0.39 21.51
N ALA A 22 -13.46 0.00 20.23
CA ALA A 22 -13.86 -1.33 19.78
C ALA A 22 -13.00 -2.43 20.42
N LEU A 23 -11.68 -2.24 20.48
CA LEU A 23 -10.80 -3.17 21.20
C LEU A 23 -11.19 -3.30 22.67
N HIS A 24 -11.47 -2.19 23.35
CA HIS A 24 -11.90 -2.21 24.75
C HIS A 24 -13.26 -2.91 24.96
N LYS A 25 -14.19 -2.78 24.01
CA LYS A 25 -15.48 -3.50 24.04
C LYS A 25 -15.29 -5.01 23.96
N GLU A 26 -14.33 -5.46 23.17
CA GLU A 26 -13.93 -6.87 23.07
C GLU A 26 -12.99 -7.31 24.22
N GLY A 27 -12.68 -6.42 25.17
CA GLY A 27 -11.80 -6.72 26.31
C GLY A 27 -10.30 -6.75 25.97
N TRP A 28 -9.91 -6.32 24.77
CA TRP A 28 -8.52 -6.26 24.33
C TRP A 28 -7.90 -4.89 24.57
N SER A 29 -6.60 -4.90 24.91
CA SER A 29 -5.77 -3.70 24.87
C SER A 29 -4.65 -3.86 23.85
N LEU A 30 -4.14 -2.76 23.29
CA LEU A 30 -3.01 -2.80 22.33
C LEU A 30 -1.77 -3.52 22.92
N ARG A 31 -1.58 -3.42 24.24
CA ARG A 31 -0.46 -4.08 24.94
C ARG A 31 -0.68 -5.58 25.08
N GLU A 32 -1.92 -6.01 25.31
CA GLU A 32 -2.26 -7.43 25.40
C GLU A 32 -2.18 -8.09 24.02
N LEU A 33 -2.66 -7.40 23.00
CA LEU A 33 -2.55 -7.79 21.60
C LEU A 33 -1.08 -7.97 21.15
N SER A 34 -0.20 -7.08 21.62
CA SER A 34 1.26 -7.14 21.40
C SER A 34 1.84 -8.44 21.96
N ARG A 35 1.44 -8.83 23.18
CA ARG A 35 1.88 -10.07 23.82
C ARG A 35 1.43 -11.31 23.05
N GLN A 36 0.18 -11.33 22.59
CA GLN A 36 -0.35 -12.46 21.82
C GLN A 36 0.25 -12.59 20.43
N SER A 37 0.49 -11.47 19.75
CA SER A 37 0.99 -11.47 18.37
C SER A 37 2.51 -11.52 18.24
N ALA A 38 3.24 -11.53 19.37
CA ALA A 38 4.69 -11.41 19.43
C ALA A 38 5.25 -10.20 18.66
N LEU A 39 4.45 -9.14 18.49
CA LEU A 39 4.85 -7.88 17.88
C LEU A 39 5.07 -6.83 18.97
N SER A 40 5.96 -5.85 18.72
CA SER A 40 6.15 -4.75 19.67
C SER A 40 4.89 -3.87 19.74
N ALA A 41 4.54 -3.43 20.95
CA ALA A 41 3.42 -2.53 21.20
C ALA A 41 3.53 -1.22 20.41
N GLY A 42 4.76 -0.73 20.21
CA GLY A 42 5.03 0.45 19.39
C GLY A 42 4.61 0.25 17.93
N THR A 43 4.68 -0.98 17.43
CA THR A 43 4.35 -1.28 16.04
C THR A 43 2.84 -1.44 15.82
N LEU A 44 2.09 -1.95 16.80
CA LEU A 44 0.63 -1.92 16.78
C LEU A 44 0.08 -0.49 16.86
N LYS A 45 0.70 0.36 17.69
CA LYS A 45 0.36 1.79 17.74
C LYS A 45 0.64 2.48 16.40
N ALA A 46 1.81 2.21 15.81
CA ALA A 46 2.17 2.76 14.50
C ALA A 46 1.28 2.28 13.35
N ALA A 47 0.61 1.12 13.49
CA ALA A 47 -0.32 0.59 12.49
C ALA A 47 -1.60 1.43 12.34
N LEU A 48 -1.97 2.20 13.37
CA LEU A 48 -3.12 3.10 13.32
C LEU A 48 -2.82 4.31 12.41
N ASP A 49 -1.58 4.81 12.46
CA ASP A 49 -1.16 5.96 11.66
C ASP A 49 -0.71 5.52 10.27
N ARG A 50 0.19 4.52 10.20
CA ARG A 50 0.86 4.08 8.98
C ARG A 50 0.33 2.72 8.51
N PRO A 51 0.17 2.51 7.18
CA PRO A 51 -0.39 1.27 6.66
C PRO A 51 0.54 0.09 6.96
N TRP A 52 0.12 -0.80 7.86
CA TRP A 52 0.89 -1.97 8.25
C TRP A 52 0.04 -3.25 8.21
N PRO A 53 -0.03 -3.93 7.04
CA PRO A 53 -1.02 -4.97 6.79
C PRO A 53 -1.06 -6.10 7.81
N LYS A 54 0.09 -6.48 8.40
CA LYS A 54 0.14 -7.56 9.41
C LYS A 54 -0.54 -7.14 10.71
N ALA A 55 -0.26 -5.94 11.20
CA ALA A 55 -0.90 -5.41 12.40
C ALA A 55 -2.37 -5.04 12.19
N GLU A 56 -2.71 -4.47 11.04
CA GLU A 56 -4.11 -4.20 10.65
C GLU A 56 -4.96 -5.48 10.76
N ARG A 57 -4.45 -6.61 10.26
CA ARG A 57 -5.13 -7.91 10.37
C ARG A 57 -5.28 -8.38 11.81
N ILE A 58 -4.25 -8.25 12.64
CA ILE A 58 -4.32 -8.70 14.04
C ILE A 58 -5.35 -7.88 14.82
N ILE A 59 -5.38 -6.56 14.62
CA ILE A 59 -6.38 -5.67 15.23
C ILE A 59 -7.79 -6.05 14.74
N ALA A 60 -7.93 -6.27 13.43
CA ALA A 60 -9.21 -6.64 12.82
C ALA A 60 -9.72 -8.01 13.33
N THR A 61 -8.83 -9.00 13.44
CA THR A 61 -9.14 -10.32 14.02
C THR A 61 -9.59 -10.21 15.47
N ALA A 62 -8.96 -9.34 16.27
CA ALA A 62 -9.36 -9.15 17.67
C ALA A 62 -10.70 -8.44 17.83
N ILE A 63 -11.09 -7.60 16.86
CA ILE A 63 -12.41 -6.96 16.81
C ILE A 63 -13.46 -7.91 16.15
N GLY A 64 -13.03 -8.96 15.47
CA GLY A 64 -13.90 -9.86 14.70
C GLY A 64 -14.44 -9.26 13.40
N VAL A 65 -13.83 -8.18 12.91
CA VAL A 65 -14.26 -7.45 11.71
C VAL A 65 -13.19 -7.56 10.63
N ALA A 66 -13.57 -7.45 9.34
CA ALA A 66 -12.60 -7.43 8.26
C ALA A 66 -11.76 -6.13 8.27
N PRO A 67 -10.44 -6.19 7.99
CA PRO A 67 -9.59 -4.99 7.98
C PRO A 67 -10.01 -3.98 6.91
N GLU A 68 -10.69 -4.43 5.85
CA GLU A 68 -11.28 -3.60 4.80
C GLU A 68 -12.43 -2.72 5.31
N SER A 69 -13.14 -3.17 6.36
CA SER A 69 -14.23 -2.39 6.96
C SER A 69 -13.72 -1.27 7.86
N ILE A 70 -12.55 -1.46 8.48
CA ILE A 70 -11.92 -0.46 9.36
C ILE A 70 -11.15 0.56 8.50
N TRP A 71 -10.45 0.09 7.47
CA TRP A 71 -9.65 0.93 6.57
C TRP A 71 -10.05 0.76 5.08
N PRO A 72 -11.29 1.12 4.71
CA PRO A 72 -11.79 0.96 3.35
C PRO A 72 -10.97 1.74 2.32
N SER A 73 -10.44 2.91 2.66
CA SER A 73 -9.64 3.72 1.74
C SER A 73 -8.31 3.03 1.41
N ARG A 74 -7.65 2.46 2.42
CA ARG A 74 -6.34 1.81 2.30
C ARG A 74 -6.42 0.53 1.48
N TYR A 75 -7.42 -0.31 1.74
CA TYR A 75 -7.57 -1.58 1.03
C TYR A 75 -8.05 -1.38 -0.41
N LYS A 76 -8.93 -0.40 -0.68
CA LYS A 76 -9.34 -0.05 -2.07
C LYS A 76 -8.15 0.30 -2.95
N ARG A 77 -7.17 1.04 -2.43
CA ARG A 77 -5.94 1.36 -3.17
C ARG A 77 -5.04 0.14 -3.41
N ARG A 78 -4.99 -0.81 -2.48
CA ARG A 78 -4.19 -2.04 -2.63
C ARG A 78 -4.80 -3.03 -3.61
N HIS A 79 -6.14 -3.15 -3.63
CA HIS A 79 -6.86 -4.05 -4.53
C HIS A 79 -7.09 -3.47 -5.92
N PHE A 80 -6.65 -2.23 -6.18
CA PHE A 80 -6.71 -1.65 -7.50
C PHE A 80 -5.76 -2.40 -8.44
N LYS A 81 -6.33 -3.28 -9.25
CA LYS A 81 -5.66 -3.90 -10.38
C LYS A 81 -5.83 -2.97 -11.58
N PRO A 82 -4.79 -2.22 -12.01
CA PRO A 82 -4.90 -1.49 -13.27
C PRO A 82 -5.07 -2.52 -14.37
N VAL A 83 -6.28 -2.57 -14.94
CA VAL A 83 -6.46 -3.24 -16.22
C VAL A 83 -5.78 -2.33 -17.22
N LEU A 84 -4.55 -2.68 -17.60
CA LEU A 84 -3.93 -2.09 -18.77
C LEU A 84 -4.77 -2.54 -19.96
N SER A 85 -5.81 -1.76 -20.28
CA SER A 85 -6.53 -1.93 -21.54
C SER A 85 -5.49 -1.75 -22.63
N ARG A 86 -5.12 -2.84 -23.29
CA ARG A 86 -4.33 -2.83 -24.51
C ARG A 86 -5.08 -1.92 -25.48
N ILE A 87 -4.56 -0.72 -25.68
CA ILE A 87 -4.97 0.16 -26.77
C ILE A 87 -4.65 -0.60 -28.06
N SER A 88 -5.63 -1.35 -28.59
CA SER A 88 -5.51 -1.93 -29.93
C SER A 88 -5.73 -0.79 -30.93
N GLU A 89 -4.63 -0.42 -31.57
CA GLU A 89 -4.54 -0.37 -33.03
C GLU A 89 -5.64 0.46 -33.71
N ARG A 90 -5.49 1.78 -33.67
CA ARG A 90 -5.94 2.60 -34.79
C ARG A 90 -4.77 2.71 -35.77
N THR A 91 -4.55 1.65 -36.52
CA THR A 91 -3.78 1.70 -37.76
C THR A 91 -4.59 0.91 -38.75
N GLU A 92 -5.40 1.61 -39.55
CA GLU A 92 -5.88 1.20 -40.88
C GLU A 92 -6.97 2.16 -41.36
N GLU A 93 -6.55 3.32 -41.86
CA GLU A 93 -7.28 4.02 -42.91
C GLU A 93 -6.27 4.36 -44.01
N THR A 94 -6.17 3.44 -44.96
CA THR A 94 -5.45 3.55 -46.23
C THR A 94 -5.81 4.84 -46.95
N HIS A 95 -4.88 5.80 -47.03
CA HIS A 95 -4.90 6.83 -48.06
C HIS A 95 -3.64 6.65 -48.93
N GLN A 96 -3.79 5.83 -49.97
CA GLN A 96 -2.83 5.69 -51.06
C GLN A 96 -2.87 6.96 -51.93
N LEU A 97 -1.71 7.55 -52.23
CA LEU A 97 -1.24 7.90 -53.59
C LEU A 97 0.18 8.51 -53.54
N GLY A 98 1.21 7.75 -53.99
CA GLY A 98 2.53 8.16 -54.54
C GLY A 98 3.53 8.84 -53.57
N ALA A 99 4.85 8.64 -53.56
CA ALA A 99 5.87 8.16 -54.50
C ALA A 99 7.21 7.99 -53.70
N PRO A 100 8.32 7.49 -54.29
CA PRO A 100 9.39 6.80 -53.57
C PRO A 100 10.61 7.65 -53.15
N GLU A 101 11.50 6.92 -52.44
CA GLU A 101 12.97 6.89 -52.48
C GLU A 101 13.88 7.78 -51.61
N SER A 102 14.66 7.04 -50.81
CA SER A 102 16.09 7.18 -50.53
C SER A 102 16.53 8.03 -49.33
N GLY A 103 17.26 7.37 -48.43
CA GLY A 103 17.89 7.99 -47.26
C GLY A 103 18.48 6.94 -46.32
N LEU A 104 19.61 6.38 -46.75
CA LEU A 104 20.39 5.34 -46.09
C LEU A 104 21.04 5.84 -44.78
N SER A 105 21.26 4.88 -43.85
CA SER A 105 22.39 4.80 -42.92
C SER A 105 22.43 5.85 -41.78
N THR A 106 22.62 5.48 -40.51
CA THR A 106 23.88 4.89 -40.02
C THR A 106 23.72 4.41 -38.58
N THR A 107 24.42 3.32 -38.29
CA THR A 107 24.70 2.69 -36.98
C THR A 107 25.01 3.69 -35.86
N VAL A 108 24.52 3.39 -34.65
CA VAL A 108 25.27 3.36 -33.37
C VAL A 108 24.43 2.49 -32.41
N ASP A 109 24.85 1.25 -32.11
CA ASP A 109 25.76 0.85 -31.04
C ASP A 109 25.30 1.26 -29.63
N ASP A 110 25.15 0.22 -28.80
CA ASP A 110 25.38 0.18 -27.35
C ASP A 110 24.64 1.23 -26.49
N VAL A 111 23.79 0.86 -25.53
CA VAL A 111 24.27 0.35 -24.25
C VAL A 111 23.14 -0.42 -23.58
N CYS A 112 23.38 -1.70 -23.34
CA CYS A 112 22.73 -2.44 -22.28
C CYS A 112 23.20 -1.88 -20.93
N ARG A 113 22.31 -1.28 -20.12
CA ARG A 113 22.61 -1.07 -18.70
C ARG A 113 21.42 -1.38 -17.81
N PRO A 114 21.39 -2.56 -17.17
CA PRO A 114 20.59 -2.74 -15.98
C PRO A 114 21.30 -2.05 -14.82
N LYS A 115 20.60 -1.19 -14.08
CA LYS A 115 21.01 -0.89 -12.72
C LYS A 115 19.81 -0.94 -11.79
N SER A 116 19.68 -2.10 -11.17
CA SER A 116 18.79 -2.40 -10.06
C SER A 116 18.83 -1.33 -8.95
N PRO A 117 17.73 -1.18 -8.21
CA PRO A 117 17.60 -0.19 -7.14
C PRO A 117 18.57 -0.50 -5.99
N LYS A 118 19.21 0.55 -5.47
CA LYS A 118 19.97 0.48 -4.21
C LYS A 118 18.98 0.24 -3.08
N THR A 119 18.97 -0.99 -2.55
CA THR A 119 18.43 -1.31 -1.22
C THR A 119 19.13 -0.42 -0.20
N THR A 120 18.40 0.51 0.42
CA THR A 120 18.88 1.18 1.64
C THR A 120 18.70 0.19 2.80
N PRO A 121 19.74 -0.13 3.58
CA PRO A 121 19.53 -0.87 4.81
C PRO A 121 18.70 -0.01 5.77
N ILE A 122 17.62 -0.60 6.28
CA ILE A 122 16.83 -0.03 7.36
C ILE A 122 17.75 0.02 8.58
N ALA A 123 18.19 1.22 8.96
CA ALA A 123 18.91 1.44 10.20
C ALA A 123 17.98 1.12 11.39
N PHE A 124 18.29 0.05 12.11
CA PHE A 124 17.71 -0.21 13.42
C PHE A 124 18.31 0.80 14.41
N PRO A 125 17.50 1.66 15.08
CA PRO A 125 18.02 2.44 16.19
C PRO A 125 18.45 1.49 17.31
N GLY A 126 19.67 1.71 17.78
CA GLY A 126 20.37 0.85 18.73
C GLY A 126 19.53 0.49 19.94
N LYS A 127 19.56 -0.80 20.27
CA LYS A 127 19.42 -1.23 21.65
C LYS A 127 20.60 -0.66 22.41
N GLU A 128 20.36 0.38 23.18
CA GLU A 128 21.24 0.82 24.25
C GLU A 128 21.33 -0.33 25.27
N PRO A 129 22.51 -0.91 25.55
CA PRO A 129 22.66 -1.87 26.62
C PRO A 129 22.57 -1.12 27.95
N LEU A 130 21.58 -1.51 28.77
CA LEU A 130 21.41 -1.05 30.14
C LEU A 130 22.74 -1.20 30.91
N PRO A 131 23.19 -0.18 31.66
CA PRO A 131 24.32 -0.36 32.55
C PRO A 131 23.95 -1.36 33.64
N CYS A 132 24.76 -2.42 33.75
CA CYS A 132 24.83 -3.30 34.90
C CYS A 132 25.07 -2.44 36.15
N GLN A 133 24.01 -2.12 36.89
CA GLN A 133 24.17 -1.61 38.24
C GLN A 133 24.42 -2.80 39.17
N ARG A 134 25.55 -2.64 39.84
CA ARG A 134 26.34 -3.60 40.59
C ARG A 134 25.82 -3.62 42.04
N ALA A 135 25.76 -4.83 42.61
CA ALA A 135 25.73 -5.20 44.04
C ALA A 135 24.75 -4.47 44.97
#